data_AF-A0A151ILZ8-F1
#
_entry.id   AF-A0A151ILZ8-F1
#
_cell.length_a   1.000
_cell.length_b   1.000
_cell.length_c   1.000
_cell.angle_alpha   90.00
_cell.angle_beta   90.00
_cell.angle_gamma   90.00
#
_symmetry.space_group_name_H-M   'P 1'
#
loop_
_entity.id
_entity.type
_entity.pdbx_description
1 polymer ?
#
loop_
_entity_poly.entity_id
_entity_poly.type
_entity_poly.pdbx_seq_one_letter_code
_entity_poly.pdbx_strand_id
1 'polypeptide(L)'
;MDLVNIPKYCLSCSEKELQNIIRYEGYSAITRFSEFVRITSVVGTRLLSSMAKTVQDQYKDYKVIPDVVEEVPTTFSILNVTYPIDTKVEIGKELAPTQVKDQPHVKWEADADAFYTLCMTDPDAPSRQNPTKREWHHWLVGNIPGSKVCDGETLSQYVGSGPPKDSGLHRYVFLLYKQPEKLTFDEKRLDNRSDANRAHFSIRKFAEKYKLGDPIAGNMFQAKYDDYVDILYKQLGILLCAISFSLGDVESEFKKAKIEPDIIDKAPIEKIEVKYGKKVVDLGTELTPTEAHEIPEIHYKHEGGVLYTLVMTDPDVPRRGGYNREFRHWLVGNIPEENIAKGEILAEYVGPAPPKNTGKHRYVFLIYKQNQGAITFDERRLSTWDGSQRKRFSIKKFAEKYNLEGPIAGNFMVAEYDDNVPAYHKRLNL
;
A
#
# COMPACT_ATOMS: atom_id res chain seq x y z
N MET A 1 3.38 -40.42 -58.64
CA MET A 1 3.47 -39.91 -57.26
C MET A 1 2.85 -38.54 -57.25
N ASP A 2 1.64 -38.43 -56.72
CA ASP A 2 0.66 -37.51 -57.28
C ASP A 2 0.12 -36.52 -56.24
N LEU A 3 0.04 -35.27 -56.67
CA LEU A 3 -1.10 -34.36 -56.51
C LEU A 3 -1.79 -34.22 -55.14
N VAL A 4 -1.63 -33.02 -54.57
CA VAL A 4 -2.72 -32.03 -54.34
C VAL A 4 -4.04 -32.54 -53.72
N ASN A 5 -4.41 -32.01 -52.54
CA ASN A 5 -5.58 -31.13 -52.45
C ASN A 5 -5.68 -30.26 -51.17
N ILE A 6 -6.63 -29.32 -51.17
CA ILE A 6 -7.02 -28.43 -50.07
C ILE A 6 -8.50 -28.73 -49.65
N PRO A 7 -9.24 -27.97 -48.80
CA PRO A 7 -10.17 -28.57 -47.82
C PRO A 7 -11.67 -28.47 -48.19
N LYS A 8 -12.56 -29.11 -47.39
CA LYS A 8 -13.87 -28.57 -46.93
C LYS A 8 -14.67 -29.54 -46.01
N TYR A 9 -15.76 -29.00 -45.43
CA TYR A 9 -16.93 -29.55 -44.70
C TYR A 9 -17.23 -31.07 -44.87
N CYS A 10 -17.93 -31.78 -43.95
CA CYS A 10 -19.26 -31.44 -43.42
C CYS A 10 -19.71 -32.25 -42.16
N LEU A 11 -21.01 -32.22 -41.87
CA LEU A 11 -21.72 -32.73 -40.68
C LEU A 11 -22.07 -34.24 -40.71
N SER A 12 -22.46 -34.75 -39.53
CA SER A 12 -23.62 -35.64 -39.25
C SER A 12 -23.36 -37.01 -38.58
N CYS A 13 -24.49 -37.63 -38.17
CA CYS A 13 -24.70 -38.72 -37.20
C CYS A 13 -24.07 -40.09 -37.62
N SER A 14 -24.07 -41.17 -36.81
CA SER A 14 -25.04 -41.56 -35.76
C SER A 14 -24.51 -42.61 -34.77
N GLU A 15 -25.27 -42.83 -33.69
CA GLU A 15 -25.15 -44.00 -32.81
C GLU A 15 -25.32 -45.31 -33.61
N LYS A 16 -24.38 -46.28 -33.48
CA LYS A 16 -24.62 -47.75 -33.59
C LYS A 16 -23.33 -48.58 -33.53
N GLU A 17 -22.75 -48.73 -32.33
CA GLU A 17 -21.87 -49.87 -32.00
C GLU A 17 -22.26 -50.46 -30.64
N LEU A 18 -23.45 -51.08 -30.61
CA LEU A 18 -23.95 -51.82 -29.46
C LEU A 18 -24.13 -53.30 -29.83
N GLN A 19 -23.57 -54.15 -28.97
CA GLN A 19 -23.81 -55.60 -28.81
C GLN A 19 -23.14 -56.57 -29.80
N ASN A 20 -22.97 -57.80 -29.26
CA ASN A 20 -22.57 -59.06 -29.90
C ASN A 20 -21.05 -59.27 -30.11
N ILE A 21 -20.41 -60.36 -29.66
CA ILE A 21 -20.93 -61.64 -29.10
C ILE A 21 -20.06 -62.16 -27.93
N ILE A 22 -20.67 -62.96 -27.04
CA ILE A 22 -20.03 -63.69 -25.92
C ILE A 22 -20.22 -65.21 -26.13
N ARG A 23 -19.18 -66.02 -25.83
CA ARG A 23 -19.07 -67.50 -25.57
C ARG A 23 -17.68 -67.96 -26.04
N TYR A 24 -16.96 -68.96 -25.49
CA TYR A 24 -16.96 -69.84 -24.30
C TYR A 24 -15.47 -70.28 -24.13
N GLU A 25 -14.88 -70.74 -23.02
CA GLU A 25 -15.22 -70.94 -21.59
C GLU A 25 -13.87 -70.79 -20.79
N GLY A 26 -13.71 -70.96 -19.47
CA GLY A 26 -14.59 -71.51 -18.42
C GLY A 26 -13.91 -71.57 -17.03
N TYR A 27 -14.57 -72.26 -16.09
CA TYR A 27 -14.15 -72.70 -14.73
C TYR A 27 -13.13 -71.94 -13.85
N SER A 28 -13.61 -71.62 -12.63
CA SER A 28 -12.90 -71.62 -11.33
C SER A 28 -11.89 -70.52 -10.98
N ALA A 29 -12.41 -69.38 -10.50
CA ALA A 29 -11.93 -68.76 -9.25
C ALA A 29 -13.06 -68.00 -8.54
N ILE A 30 -13.18 -68.15 -7.21
CA ILE A 30 -14.16 -67.44 -6.37
C ILE A 30 -13.55 -66.11 -5.91
N THR A 31 -14.30 -65.00 -5.96
CA THR A 31 -14.41 -63.94 -4.90
C THR A 31 -15.07 -62.65 -5.42
N ARG A 32 -16.18 -62.22 -4.78
CA ARG A 32 -16.80 -60.87 -4.74
C ARG A 32 -16.96 -60.08 -6.06
N PHE A 33 -18.20 -59.74 -6.46
CA PHE A 33 -18.71 -58.34 -6.62
C PHE A 33 -20.13 -58.24 -7.23
N SER A 34 -21.18 -58.64 -6.51
CA SER A 34 -22.56 -58.16 -6.74
C SER A 34 -23.51 -58.66 -5.64
N GLU A 35 -24.06 -57.75 -4.82
CA GLU A 35 -25.46 -57.77 -4.30
C GLU A 35 -25.72 -56.78 -3.15
N PHE A 36 -24.70 -56.15 -2.55
CA PHE A 36 -24.91 -55.06 -1.60
C PHE A 36 -24.86 -53.66 -2.26
N VAL A 37 -25.66 -52.74 -1.72
CA VAL A 37 -25.94 -51.36 -2.22
C VAL A 37 -26.98 -51.28 -3.36
N ARG A 38 -28.16 -51.88 -3.12
CA ARG A 38 -29.45 -51.27 -3.47
C ARG A 38 -30.21 -50.95 -2.18
N ILE A 39 -29.90 -49.81 -1.55
CA ILE A 39 -30.69 -48.98 -0.60
C ILE A 39 -29.73 -47.91 -0.04
N THR A 40 -29.58 -46.81 -0.77
CA THR A 40 -28.89 -45.56 -0.35
C THR A 40 -29.49 -44.31 -0.99
N SER A 41 -30.71 -44.41 -1.54
CA SER A 41 -31.40 -43.27 -2.15
C SER A 41 -31.89 -42.25 -1.10
N VAL A 42 -32.09 -41.01 -1.55
CA VAL A 42 -32.71 -39.87 -0.81
C VAL A 42 -31.91 -39.29 0.37
N VAL A 43 -31.18 -40.08 1.16
CA VAL A 43 -30.41 -39.55 2.32
C VAL A 43 -29.05 -38.97 1.89
N GLY A 44 -28.31 -39.67 1.01
CA GLY A 44 -26.95 -39.27 0.63
C GLY A 44 -26.85 -37.90 -0.06
N THR A 45 -27.85 -37.52 -0.85
CA THR A 45 -27.90 -36.22 -1.55
C THR A 45 -28.25 -35.04 -0.63
N ARG A 46 -28.72 -35.26 0.60
CA ARG A 46 -29.00 -34.18 1.57
C ARG A 46 -27.79 -33.82 2.45
N LEU A 47 -26.72 -34.60 2.44
CA LEU A 47 -25.51 -34.37 3.25
C LEU A 47 -24.33 -33.74 2.48
N LEU A 48 -24.42 -33.63 1.16
CA LEU A 48 -23.46 -32.86 0.33
C LEU A 48 -23.99 -31.47 -0.06
N SER A 49 -25.15 -31.07 0.48
CA SER A 49 -25.64 -29.70 0.44
C SER A 49 -24.95 -28.84 1.52
N SER A 50 -23.61 -28.90 1.60
CA SER A 50 -22.83 -27.93 2.37
C SER A 50 -23.11 -26.54 1.79
N MET A 51 -23.42 -25.59 2.65
CA MET A 51 -24.08 -24.34 2.24
C MET A 51 -23.18 -23.53 1.29
N ALA A 52 -23.51 -23.56 0.00
CA ALA A 52 -22.93 -22.65 -0.97
C ALA A 52 -23.29 -21.22 -0.56
N LYS A 53 -22.31 -20.44 -0.13
CA LYS A 53 -22.51 -19.04 0.28
C LYS A 53 -23.12 -18.26 -0.88
N THR A 54 -24.10 -17.41 -0.62
CA THR A 54 -24.59 -16.50 -1.64
C THR A 54 -23.55 -15.43 -1.95
N VAL A 55 -23.67 -14.78 -3.11
CA VAL A 55 -22.84 -13.61 -3.48
C VAL A 55 -22.86 -12.54 -2.39
N GLN A 56 -24.05 -12.31 -1.81
CA GLN A 56 -24.27 -11.38 -0.71
C GLN A 56 -23.54 -11.80 0.58
N ASP A 57 -23.46 -13.09 0.89
CA ASP A 57 -22.73 -13.57 2.07
C ASP A 57 -21.22 -13.46 1.91
N GLN A 58 -20.70 -13.75 0.71
CA GLN A 58 -19.28 -13.51 0.40
C GLN A 58 -18.95 -12.01 0.45
N TYR A 59 -19.86 -11.14 0.01
CA TYR A 59 -19.71 -9.69 0.12
C TYR A 59 -19.68 -9.21 1.58
N LYS A 60 -20.43 -9.86 2.49
CA LYS A 60 -20.33 -9.63 3.95
C LYS A 60 -19.01 -10.17 4.52
N ASP A 61 -18.58 -11.39 4.14
CA ASP A 61 -17.30 -11.99 4.58
C ASP A 61 -16.10 -11.05 4.29
N TYR A 62 -16.00 -10.56 3.05
CA TYR A 62 -14.94 -9.64 2.62
C TYR A 62 -15.20 -8.18 3.03
N LYS A 63 -16.24 -7.91 3.82
CA LYS A 63 -16.71 -6.60 4.27
C LYS A 63 -17.06 -5.60 3.15
N VAL A 64 -17.19 -6.03 1.90
CA VAL A 64 -17.67 -5.17 0.79
C VAL A 64 -19.04 -4.58 1.15
N ILE A 65 -19.86 -5.38 1.82
CA ILE A 65 -20.90 -4.91 2.74
C ILE A 65 -20.29 -4.91 4.15
N PRO A 66 -20.18 -3.79 4.89
CA PRO A 66 -20.70 -2.45 4.61
C PRO A 66 -19.65 -1.42 4.13
N ASP A 67 -18.45 -1.82 3.67
CA ASP A 67 -17.38 -0.85 3.31
C ASP A 67 -17.65 -0.06 2.02
N VAL A 68 -18.28 -0.70 1.02
CA VAL A 68 -18.46 -0.14 -0.34
C VAL A 68 -19.94 0.12 -0.62
N VAL A 69 -20.79 -0.85 -0.31
CA VAL A 69 -22.26 -0.75 -0.42
C VAL A 69 -22.92 -1.16 0.89
N GLU A 70 -24.09 -0.63 1.20
CA GLU A 70 -24.79 -0.88 2.48
C GLU A 70 -25.52 -2.22 2.45
N GLU A 71 -26.15 -2.52 1.32
CA GLU A 71 -26.69 -3.82 0.98
C GLU A 71 -26.59 -4.05 -0.54
N VAL A 72 -27.10 -5.19 -1.00
CA VAL A 72 -27.30 -5.53 -2.41
C VAL A 72 -28.62 -6.32 -2.51
N PRO A 73 -29.37 -6.22 -3.62
CA PRO A 73 -30.66 -6.88 -3.77
C PRO A 73 -30.53 -8.40 -3.73
N THR A 74 -31.62 -9.10 -3.43
CA THR A 74 -31.66 -10.58 -3.43
C THR A 74 -31.44 -11.20 -4.82
N THR A 75 -31.54 -10.40 -5.88
CA THR A 75 -31.22 -10.74 -7.28
C THR A 75 -29.75 -10.49 -7.65
N PHE A 76 -28.91 -10.01 -6.73
CA PHE A 76 -27.52 -9.65 -6.99
C PHE A 76 -26.69 -10.84 -7.49
N SER A 77 -26.10 -10.69 -8.69
CA SER A 77 -25.46 -11.78 -9.43
C SER A 77 -23.93 -11.62 -9.52
N ILE A 78 -23.22 -12.72 -9.81
CA ILE A 78 -21.77 -12.69 -10.02
C ILE A 78 -21.48 -12.08 -11.41
N LEU A 79 -20.78 -10.95 -11.42
CA LEU A 79 -20.31 -10.33 -12.65
C LEU A 79 -19.14 -11.13 -13.25
N ASN A 80 -19.24 -11.54 -14.51
CA ASN A 80 -18.18 -12.29 -15.17
C ASN A 80 -17.08 -11.33 -15.63
N VAL A 81 -15.93 -11.37 -14.97
CA VAL A 81 -14.75 -10.54 -15.26
C VAL A 81 -13.57 -11.47 -15.58
N THR A 82 -12.99 -11.33 -16.77
CA THR A 82 -11.85 -12.15 -17.25
C THR A 82 -10.77 -11.25 -17.84
N TYR A 83 -9.56 -11.33 -17.27
CA TYR A 83 -8.38 -10.61 -17.74
C TYR A 83 -7.76 -11.24 -18.99
N PRO A 84 -7.02 -10.48 -19.83
CA PRO A 84 -6.54 -10.96 -21.14
C PRO A 84 -5.66 -12.22 -21.14
N ILE A 85 -5.05 -12.55 -20.00
CA ILE A 85 -4.30 -13.81 -19.79
C ILE A 85 -5.20 -14.94 -19.23
N ASP A 86 -6.43 -15.04 -19.74
CA ASP A 86 -7.52 -15.95 -19.31
C ASP A 86 -7.80 -16.01 -17.80
N THR A 87 -7.35 -15.00 -17.05
CA THR A 87 -7.41 -14.97 -15.59
C THR A 87 -8.78 -14.48 -15.13
N LYS A 88 -9.60 -15.41 -14.65
CA LYS A 88 -10.95 -15.14 -14.13
C LYS A 88 -10.92 -14.61 -12.70
N VAL A 89 -11.74 -13.59 -12.44
CA VAL A 89 -12.03 -13.05 -11.11
C VAL A 89 -13.06 -13.94 -10.41
N GLU A 90 -12.76 -14.33 -9.18
CA GLU A 90 -13.63 -15.13 -8.30
C GLU A 90 -13.60 -14.48 -6.92
N ILE A 91 -14.74 -14.42 -6.22
CA ILE A 91 -14.90 -13.59 -5.02
C ILE A 91 -13.89 -13.96 -3.92
N GLY A 92 -12.97 -13.03 -3.67
CA GLY A 92 -11.95 -13.13 -2.62
C GLY A 92 -10.61 -13.72 -3.05
N LYS A 93 -10.54 -14.27 -4.27
CA LYS A 93 -9.31 -14.85 -4.86
C LYS A 93 -8.18 -13.84 -4.87
N GLU A 94 -6.98 -14.27 -4.51
CA GLU A 94 -5.78 -13.44 -4.67
C GLU A 94 -5.33 -13.50 -6.14
N LEU A 95 -5.12 -12.32 -6.76
CA LEU A 95 -4.52 -12.17 -8.09
C LEU A 95 -3.33 -11.20 -7.97
N ALA A 96 -2.21 -11.51 -8.62
CA ALA A 96 -1.05 -10.61 -8.62
C ALA A 96 -1.32 -9.38 -9.50
N PRO A 97 -0.87 -8.16 -9.15
CA PRO A 97 -1.02 -6.96 -9.97
C PRO A 97 -0.58 -7.16 -11.44
N THR A 98 0.50 -7.91 -11.68
CA THR A 98 0.97 -8.29 -13.03
C THR A 98 -0.08 -9.05 -13.86
N GLN A 99 -0.98 -9.82 -13.23
CA GLN A 99 -2.07 -10.54 -13.89
C GLN A 99 -3.26 -9.64 -14.27
N VAL A 100 -3.42 -8.52 -13.56
CA VAL A 100 -4.57 -7.61 -13.65
C VAL A 100 -4.20 -6.20 -14.17
N LYS A 101 -3.02 -6.09 -14.80
CA LYS A 101 -2.46 -4.84 -15.32
C LYS A 101 -3.20 -4.26 -16.52
N ASP A 102 -3.76 -5.13 -17.38
CA ASP A 102 -4.48 -4.74 -18.59
C ASP A 102 -6.00 -4.78 -18.35
N GLN A 103 -6.79 -3.99 -19.08
CA GLN A 103 -8.24 -3.92 -18.88
C GLN A 103 -8.92 -5.29 -19.09
N PRO A 104 -9.81 -5.75 -18.19
CA PRO A 104 -10.51 -7.01 -18.33
C PRO A 104 -11.69 -6.93 -19.31
N HIS A 105 -12.05 -8.09 -19.85
CA HIS A 105 -13.35 -8.28 -20.49
C HIS A 105 -14.41 -8.55 -19.42
N VAL A 106 -15.55 -7.86 -19.51
CA VAL A 106 -16.66 -7.98 -18.56
C VAL A 106 -17.93 -8.37 -19.28
N LYS A 107 -18.70 -9.31 -18.71
CA LYS A 107 -19.95 -9.84 -19.28
C LYS A 107 -21.02 -10.07 -18.21
N TRP A 108 -22.26 -9.83 -18.60
CA TRP A 108 -23.48 -10.08 -17.83
C TRP A 108 -24.65 -10.32 -18.79
N GLU A 109 -25.72 -10.92 -18.30
CA GLU A 109 -26.99 -10.97 -19.01
C GLU A 109 -27.62 -9.58 -18.97
N ALA A 110 -27.82 -8.97 -20.13
CA ALA A 110 -28.18 -7.56 -20.27
C ALA A 110 -29.46 -7.37 -21.09
N ASP A 111 -30.30 -6.44 -20.68
CA ASP A 111 -31.42 -5.96 -21.48
C ASP A 111 -30.84 -5.15 -22.66
N ALA A 112 -31.18 -5.54 -23.89
CA ALA A 112 -30.52 -5.03 -25.10
C ALA A 112 -30.67 -3.50 -25.29
N ASP A 113 -31.81 -2.95 -24.86
CA ASP A 113 -32.16 -1.53 -24.98
C ASP A 113 -31.81 -0.69 -23.74
N ALA A 114 -31.22 -1.30 -22.71
CA ALA A 114 -30.85 -0.62 -21.48
C ALA A 114 -29.41 -0.09 -21.49
N PHE A 115 -29.15 0.92 -20.66
CA PHE A 115 -27.82 1.44 -20.40
C PHE A 115 -27.32 0.99 -19.02
N TYR A 116 -26.02 0.76 -18.89
CA TYR A 116 -25.38 0.31 -17.65
C TYR A 116 -24.16 1.17 -17.28
N THR A 117 -23.90 1.25 -15.97
CA THR A 117 -22.66 1.78 -15.40
C THR A 117 -21.86 0.65 -14.79
N LEU A 118 -20.58 0.56 -15.15
CA LEU A 118 -19.60 -0.36 -14.57
C LEU A 118 -18.53 0.44 -13.81
N CYS A 119 -18.30 0.08 -12.55
CA CYS A 119 -17.24 0.64 -11.71
C CYS A 119 -16.30 -0.48 -11.20
N MET A 120 -15.02 -0.15 -11.05
CA MET A 120 -14.03 -0.92 -10.28
C MET A 120 -13.41 0.02 -9.23
N THR A 121 -13.45 -0.37 -7.96
CA THR A 121 -13.11 0.50 -6.82
C THR A 121 -12.29 -0.22 -5.75
N ASP A 122 -11.38 0.50 -5.09
CA ASP A 122 -10.56 0.04 -3.96
C ASP A 122 -10.91 0.80 -2.67
N PRO A 123 -11.57 0.16 -1.68
CA PRO A 123 -11.90 0.76 -0.38
C PRO A 123 -10.74 0.73 0.63
N ASP A 124 -9.59 0.15 0.28
CA ASP A 124 -8.45 -0.10 1.14
C ASP A 124 -7.26 0.85 0.88
N ALA A 125 -7.35 1.78 -0.08
CA ALA A 125 -6.26 2.71 -0.37
C ALA A 125 -5.99 3.73 0.77
N PRO A 126 -4.74 3.97 1.23
CA PRO A 126 -3.48 3.33 0.82
C PRO A 126 -3.12 2.04 1.58
N SER A 127 -3.77 1.72 2.70
CA SER A 127 -3.69 0.41 3.35
C SER A 127 -5.02 0.06 4.03
N ARG A 128 -5.39 -1.22 4.07
CA ARG A 128 -6.66 -1.67 4.67
C ARG A 128 -6.80 -1.31 6.16
N GLN A 129 -5.68 -1.09 6.83
CA GLN A 129 -5.58 -0.70 8.24
C GLN A 129 -5.73 0.82 8.45
N ASN A 130 -5.24 1.64 7.51
CA ASN A 130 -5.42 3.09 7.51
C ASN A 130 -5.83 3.59 6.10
N PRO A 131 -7.09 3.37 5.67
CA PRO A 131 -7.51 3.59 4.28
C PRO A 131 -7.93 5.05 4.04
N THR A 132 -7.02 6.00 4.29
CA THR A 132 -7.26 7.45 4.22
C THR A 132 -7.66 7.97 2.84
N LYS A 133 -7.28 7.28 1.75
CA LYS A 133 -7.56 7.67 0.36
C LYS A 133 -8.81 6.99 -0.22
N ARG A 134 -9.54 6.20 0.56
CA ARG A 134 -10.71 5.44 0.08
C ARG A 134 -11.89 6.34 -0.35
N GLU A 135 -12.69 5.93 -1.31
CA GLU A 135 -12.38 4.86 -2.28
C GLU A 135 -11.39 5.38 -3.34
N TRP A 136 -10.57 4.50 -3.91
CA TRP A 136 -9.76 4.82 -5.11
C TRP A 136 -10.37 4.13 -6.32
N HIS A 137 -10.89 4.90 -7.28
CA HIS A 137 -11.61 4.31 -8.42
C HIS A 137 -10.66 3.96 -9.57
N HIS A 138 -10.56 2.66 -9.84
CA HIS A 138 -9.68 2.07 -10.86
C HIS A 138 -10.23 2.24 -12.27
N TRP A 139 -11.54 2.09 -12.43
CA TRP A 139 -12.22 2.14 -13.72
C TRP A 139 -13.67 2.58 -13.53
N LEU A 140 -14.17 3.42 -14.43
CA LEU A 140 -15.56 3.86 -14.42
C LEU A 140 -16.03 4.10 -15.86
N VAL A 141 -17.06 3.36 -16.28
CA VAL A 141 -17.66 3.46 -17.62
C VAL A 141 -19.17 3.54 -17.45
N GLY A 142 -19.77 4.65 -17.88
CA GLY A 142 -21.22 4.83 -17.93
C GLY A 142 -21.77 4.61 -19.34
N ASN A 143 -23.09 4.74 -19.50
CA ASN A 143 -23.77 4.70 -20.79
C ASN A 143 -23.45 3.47 -21.66
N ILE A 144 -23.14 2.32 -21.04
CA ILE A 144 -22.84 1.07 -21.75
C ILE A 144 -24.15 0.52 -22.35
N PRO A 145 -24.29 0.37 -23.69
CA PRO A 145 -25.50 -0.18 -24.29
C PRO A 145 -25.51 -1.71 -24.21
N GLY A 146 -26.51 -2.28 -23.53
CA GLY A 146 -26.53 -3.72 -23.22
C GLY A 146 -25.25 -4.14 -22.47
N SER A 147 -24.55 -5.16 -22.95
CA SER A 147 -23.28 -5.65 -22.39
C SER A 147 -22.02 -5.15 -23.14
N LYS A 148 -22.14 -4.14 -24.00
CA LYS A 148 -21.05 -3.70 -24.90
C LYS A 148 -20.15 -2.64 -24.26
N VAL A 149 -19.30 -3.03 -23.30
CA VAL A 149 -18.45 -2.09 -22.53
C VAL A 149 -17.65 -1.12 -23.41
N CYS A 150 -17.15 -1.57 -24.58
CA CYS A 150 -16.38 -0.74 -25.51
C CYS A 150 -17.19 0.36 -26.22
N ASP A 151 -18.52 0.22 -26.29
CA ASP A 151 -19.44 1.22 -26.85
C ASP A 151 -19.91 2.23 -25.77
N GLY A 152 -19.46 2.05 -24.52
CA GLY A 152 -19.79 2.88 -23.36
C GLY A 152 -18.92 4.13 -23.21
N GLU A 153 -19.42 5.07 -22.42
CA GLU A 153 -18.74 6.32 -22.10
C GLU A 153 -17.75 6.12 -20.95
N THR A 154 -16.46 6.00 -21.29
CA THR A 154 -15.39 5.88 -20.28
C THR A 154 -15.23 7.19 -19.53
N LEU A 155 -15.60 7.19 -18.26
CA LEU A 155 -15.45 8.33 -17.34
C LEU A 155 -14.03 8.34 -16.75
N SER A 156 -13.56 7.18 -16.27
CA SER A 156 -12.19 7.01 -15.78
C SER A 156 -11.59 5.77 -16.41
N GLN A 157 -10.50 5.94 -17.17
CA GLN A 157 -9.81 4.86 -17.87
C GLN A 157 -9.30 3.80 -16.88
N TYR A 158 -9.20 2.55 -17.34
CA TYR A 158 -8.71 1.44 -16.53
C TYR A 158 -7.28 1.66 -16.03
N VAL A 159 -7.09 1.44 -14.73
CA VAL A 159 -5.78 1.33 -14.06
C VAL A 159 -5.76 0.02 -13.29
N GLY A 160 -4.70 -0.78 -13.46
CA GLY A 160 -4.54 -2.05 -12.74
C GLY A 160 -4.41 -1.88 -11.22
N SER A 161 -4.35 -3.00 -10.49
CA SER A 161 -4.12 -2.97 -9.05
C SER A 161 -2.77 -2.33 -8.72
N GLY A 162 -2.79 -1.34 -7.81
CA GLY A 162 -1.58 -0.66 -7.32
C GLY A 162 -1.50 -0.64 -5.79
N PRO A 163 -1.62 -1.79 -5.10
CA PRO A 163 -1.48 -1.86 -3.64
C PRO A 163 -0.04 -1.53 -3.26
N PRO A 164 0.20 -0.54 -2.38
CA PRO A 164 1.56 -0.17 -2.02
C PRO A 164 2.36 -1.31 -1.39
N LYS A 165 3.68 -1.16 -1.38
CA LYS A 165 4.56 -2.12 -0.73
C LYS A 165 4.24 -2.20 0.77
N ASP A 166 4.18 -3.43 1.27
CA ASP A 166 3.88 -3.79 2.67
C ASP A 166 2.50 -3.33 3.22
N SER A 167 1.60 -2.77 2.40
CA SER A 167 0.22 -2.41 2.81
C SER A 167 -0.71 -3.61 3.02
N GLY A 168 -0.31 -4.80 2.55
CA GLY A 168 -1.09 -6.04 2.64
C GLY A 168 -2.00 -6.27 1.43
N LEU A 169 -3.18 -6.86 1.68
CA LEU A 169 -4.17 -7.17 0.65
C LEU A 169 -5.23 -6.06 0.55
N HIS A 170 -5.35 -5.46 -0.63
CA HIS A 170 -6.42 -4.55 -1.03
C HIS A 170 -7.52 -5.31 -1.77
N ARG A 171 -8.77 -4.86 -1.60
CA ARG A 171 -9.95 -5.41 -2.27
C ARG A 171 -10.28 -4.63 -3.55
N TYR A 172 -10.31 -5.31 -4.68
CA TYR A 172 -10.67 -4.72 -5.97
C TYR A 172 -12.09 -5.12 -6.32
N VAL A 173 -13.04 -4.23 -6.10
CA VAL A 173 -14.49 -4.51 -6.17
C VAL A 173 -15.08 -3.97 -7.47
N PHE A 174 -15.65 -4.85 -8.28
CA PHE A 174 -16.47 -4.49 -9.44
C PHE A 174 -17.94 -4.43 -9.07
N LEU A 175 -18.60 -3.33 -9.47
CA LEU A 175 -20.04 -3.13 -9.31
C LEU A 175 -20.65 -2.71 -10.64
N LEU A 176 -21.75 -3.35 -11.01
CA LEU A 176 -22.54 -3.06 -12.19
C LEU A 176 -23.92 -2.55 -11.77
N TYR A 177 -24.31 -1.39 -12.31
CA TYR A 177 -25.61 -0.76 -12.10
C TYR A 177 -26.36 -0.69 -13.43
N LYS A 178 -27.69 -0.89 -13.40
CA LYS A 178 -28.57 -0.58 -14.53
C LYS A 178 -29.00 0.89 -14.40
N GLN A 179 -28.79 1.69 -15.45
CA GLN A 179 -29.23 3.08 -15.46
C GLN A 179 -30.75 3.18 -15.67
N PRO A 180 -31.42 4.21 -15.14
CA PRO A 180 -32.82 4.47 -15.44
C PRO A 180 -33.05 4.88 -16.91
N GLU A 181 -32.07 5.56 -17.51
CA GLU A 181 -32.07 6.04 -18.89
C GLU A 181 -30.62 6.27 -19.38
N LYS A 182 -30.42 6.87 -20.56
CA LYS A 182 -29.08 7.34 -20.97
C LYS A 182 -28.75 8.64 -20.23
N LEU A 183 -27.66 8.63 -19.47
CA LEU A 183 -27.27 9.72 -18.59
C LEU A 183 -26.35 10.74 -19.28
N THR A 184 -26.16 11.89 -18.66
CA THR A 184 -25.10 12.87 -19.00
C THR A 184 -24.22 13.06 -17.77
N PHE A 185 -22.93 12.70 -17.88
CA PHE A 185 -21.99 12.72 -16.75
C PHE A 185 -21.14 13.99 -16.76
N ASP A 186 -21.28 14.83 -15.74
CA ASP A 186 -20.49 16.07 -15.53
C ASP A 186 -19.10 15.80 -14.91
N GLU A 187 -18.81 14.54 -14.53
CA GLU A 187 -17.53 14.17 -13.91
C GLU A 187 -16.31 14.55 -14.75
N LYS A 188 -15.19 14.80 -14.11
CA LYS A 188 -13.92 14.95 -14.83
C LYS A 188 -13.55 13.62 -15.51
N ARG A 189 -13.29 13.63 -16.82
CA ARG A 189 -12.76 12.45 -17.52
C ARG A 189 -11.31 12.20 -17.09
N LEU A 190 -10.98 11.02 -16.58
CA LEU A 190 -9.66 10.68 -16.06
C LEU A 190 -8.92 9.67 -16.96
N ASP A 191 -7.69 9.99 -17.33
CA ASP A 191 -6.79 9.08 -18.05
C ASP A 191 -6.11 8.07 -17.11
N ASN A 192 -5.39 7.10 -17.68
CA ASN A 192 -4.61 6.10 -16.93
C ASN A 192 -3.15 6.50 -16.67
N ARG A 193 -2.82 7.80 -16.76
CA ARG A 193 -1.48 8.37 -16.58
C ARG A 193 -1.37 9.38 -15.44
N SER A 194 -2.44 9.54 -14.64
CA SER A 194 -2.45 10.33 -13.42
C SER A 194 -3.29 9.68 -12.33
N ASP A 195 -2.82 9.78 -11.08
CA ASP A 195 -3.58 9.41 -9.88
C ASP A 195 -4.60 10.50 -9.45
N ALA A 196 -4.44 11.71 -9.99
CA ALA A 196 -5.18 12.89 -9.55
C ALA A 196 -6.69 12.70 -9.73
N ASN A 197 -7.46 13.05 -8.69
CA ASN A 197 -8.93 12.94 -8.63
C ASN A 197 -9.48 11.50 -8.56
N ARG A 198 -8.63 10.46 -8.41
CA ARG A 198 -9.09 9.07 -8.25
C ARG A 198 -9.38 8.65 -6.81
N ALA A 199 -8.63 9.21 -5.85
CA ALA A 199 -8.82 9.04 -4.40
C ALA A 199 -10.05 9.80 -3.87
N HIS A 200 -10.52 9.41 -2.68
CA HIS A 200 -11.69 9.97 -2.00
C HIS A 200 -13.01 9.86 -2.81
N PHE A 201 -13.07 8.91 -3.73
CA PHE A 201 -14.29 8.56 -4.43
C PHE A 201 -15.31 7.90 -3.48
N SER A 202 -16.57 7.88 -3.87
CA SER A 202 -17.55 6.99 -3.26
C SER A 202 -18.57 6.53 -4.29
N ILE A 203 -18.68 5.22 -4.50
CA ILE A 203 -19.62 4.67 -5.47
C ILE A 203 -21.08 4.91 -5.05
N ARG A 204 -21.36 5.02 -3.75
CA ARG A 204 -22.69 5.40 -3.23
C ARG A 204 -23.07 6.81 -3.68
N LYS A 205 -22.23 7.80 -3.42
CA LYS A 205 -22.48 9.20 -3.82
C LYS A 205 -22.64 9.34 -5.34
N PHE A 206 -21.91 8.54 -6.12
CA PHE A 206 -22.09 8.47 -7.57
C PHE A 206 -23.46 7.86 -7.93
N ALA A 207 -23.82 6.70 -7.34
CA ALA A 207 -25.11 6.05 -7.57
C ALA A 207 -26.31 6.92 -7.15
N GLU A 208 -26.21 7.64 -6.03
CA GLU A 208 -27.16 8.65 -5.56
C GLU A 208 -27.31 9.80 -6.57
N LYS A 209 -26.19 10.45 -6.94
CA LYS A 209 -26.15 11.58 -7.87
C LYS A 209 -26.82 11.27 -9.21
N TYR A 210 -26.59 10.07 -9.73
CA TYR A 210 -27.10 9.61 -11.02
C TYR A 210 -28.35 8.71 -10.94
N LYS A 211 -28.94 8.55 -9.74
CA LYS A 211 -30.15 7.74 -9.48
C LYS A 211 -30.05 6.31 -10.04
N LEU A 212 -28.89 5.68 -9.87
CA LEU A 212 -28.62 4.32 -10.36
C LEU A 212 -29.33 3.23 -9.53
N GLY A 213 -29.78 3.54 -8.32
CA GLY A 213 -30.26 2.55 -7.36
C GLY A 213 -29.13 1.62 -6.89
N ASP A 214 -29.48 0.40 -6.54
CA ASP A 214 -28.55 -0.63 -6.07
C ASP A 214 -27.78 -1.28 -7.23
N PRO A 215 -26.56 -1.81 -6.99
CA PRO A 215 -25.87 -2.59 -8.01
C PRO A 215 -26.62 -3.92 -8.24
N ILE A 216 -26.73 -4.33 -9.51
CA ILE A 216 -27.44 -5.55 -9.93
C ILE A 216 -26.51 -6.77 -10.03
N ALA A 217 -25.21 -6.53 -10.19
CA ALA A 217 -24.19 -7.56 -10.27
C ALA A 217 -22.85 -7.03 -9.77
N GLY A 218 -21.97 -7.93 -9.33
CA GLY A 218 -20.62 -7.57 -8.94
C GLY A 218 -19.73 -8.77 -8.74
N ASN A 219 -18.42 -8.51 -8.60
CA ASN A 219 -17.39 -9.52 -8.35
C ASN A 219 -16.19 -8.81 -7.70
N MET A 220 -15.30 -9.52 -7.02
CA MET A 220 -14.11 -8.88 -6.45
C MET A 220 -12.94 -9.85 -6.31
N PHE A 221 -11.72 -9.31 -6.38
CA PHE A 221 -10.50 -10.03 -6.04
C PHE A 221 -9.70 -9.27 -4.98
N GLN A 222 -8.67 -9.91 -4.46
CA GLN A 222 -7.68 -9.26 -3.60
C GLN A 222 -6.33 -9.22 -4.30
N ALA A 223 -5.55 -8.15 -4.13
CA ALA A 223 -4.15 -8.11 -4.56
C ALA A 223 -3.26 -7.45 -3.52
N LYS A 224 -2.00 -7.88 -3.46
CA LYS A 224 -0.90 -7.27 -2.71
C LYS A 224 0.23 -6.88 -3.66
N TYR A 225 1.20 -6.11 -3.17
CA TYR A 225 2.32 -5.61 -3.98
C TYR A 225 3.03 -6.73 -4.78
N ASP A 226 3.34 -6.42 -6.05
CA ASP A 226 4.38 -7.07 -6.86
C ASP A 226 5.16 -6.00 -7.65
N ASP A 227 6.21 -6.40 -8.39
CA ASP A 227 7.09 -5.46 -9.07
C ASP A 227 6.46 -4.74 -10.29
N TYR A 228 5.24 -5.10 -10.73
CA TYR A 228 4.49 -4.29 -11.70
C TYR A 228 3.95 -3.00 -11.07
N VAL A 229 3.70 -2.98 -9.76
CA VAL A 229 3.22 -1.79 -9.04
C VAL A 229 4.19 -0.61 -9.22
N ASP A 230 5.50 -0.88 -9.18
CA ASP A 230 6.56 0.10 -9.45
C ASP A 230 6.59 0.65 -10.89
N ILE A 231 5.97 -0.06 -11.84
CA ILE A 231 5.79 0.36 -13.24
C ILE A 231 4.50 1.18 -13.36
N LEU A 232 3.43 0.73 -12.73
CA LEU A 232 2.13 1.41 -12.67
C LEU A 232 2.26 2.81 -12.03
N TYR A 233 3.04 2.93 -10.96
CA TYR A 233 3.28 4.21 -10.30
C TYR A 233 4.04 5.21 -11.19
N LYS A 234 5.06 4.75 -11.93
CA LYS A 234 5.74 5.57 -12.97
C LYS A 234 4.77 6.00 -14.06
N GLN A 235 3.88 5.12 -14.50
CA GLN A 235 2.84 5.42 -15.49
C GLN A 235 1.87 6.50 -15.00
N LEU A 236 1.49 6.47 -13.72
CA LEU A 236 0.57 7.42 -13.07
C LEU A 236 1.25 8.75 -12.67
N GLY A 237 2.54 8.94 -12.98
CA GLY A 237 3.32 10.12 -12.56
C GLY A 237 3.63 10.18 -11.06
N ILE A 238 3.32 9.13 -10.29
CA ILE A 238 3.60 9.07 -8.87
C ILE A 238 5.09 8.74 -8.71
N LEU A 239 5.86 9.71 -8.20
CA LEU A 239 7.31 9.60 -8.02
C LEU A 239 7.63 8.48 -7.02
N LEU A 240 8.48 7.50 -7.37
CA LEU A 240 8.78 6.37 -6.45
C LEU A 240 9.40 6.80 -5.11
N CYS A 241 10.11 7.93 -5.05
CA CYS A 241 10.57 8.54 -3.78
C CYS A 241 9.43 9.07 -2.89
N ALA A 242 8.20 9.09 -3.40
CA ALA A 242 6.96 9.35 -2.68
C ALA A 242 6.10 8.07 -2.54
N ILE A 243 6.69 6.87 -2.68
CA ILE A 243 6.02 5.57 -2.50
C ILE A 243 6.93 4.47 -1.91
N SER A 244 8.15 4.82 -1.47
CA SER A 244 8.57 4.40 -0.13
C SER A 244 7.51 4.78 0.92
N PHE A 245 6.75 5.86 0.66
CA PHE A 245 5.51 6.24 1.34
C PHE A 245 4.31 5.32 1.02
N SER A 246 4.45 4.04 1.37
CA SER A 246 3.45 3.42 2.26
C SER A 246 4.06 3.14 3.62
N LEU A 247 4.88 4.09 4.08
CA LEU A 247 5.16 4.30 5.49
C LEU A 247 3.83 4.30 6.25
N GLY A 248 3.81 3.60 7.39
CA GLY A 248 2.91 4.03 8.45
C GLY A 248 3.21 5.49 8.77
N ASP A 249 2.20 6.25 9.20
CA ASP A 249 2.34 7.67 9.55
C ASP A 249 3.59 7.89 10.42
N VAL A 250 4.24 9.06 10.38
CA VAL A 250 5.56 9.29 11.02
C VAL A 250 5.58 8.78 12.47
N GLU A 251 4.46 8.95 13.19
CA GLU A 251 4.15 8.35 14.48
C GLU A 251 4.33 6.83 14.59
N SER A 252 3.76 6.06 13.66
CA SER A 252 3.84 4.60 13.59
C SER A 252 5.27 4.08 13.42
N GLU A 253 6.05 4.68 12.50
CA GLU A 253 7.44 4.27 12.29
C GLU A 253 8.35 4.69 13.45
N PHE A 254 8.14 5.87 14.05
CA PHE A 254 8.83 6.26 15.28
C PHE A 254 8.50 5.32 16.46
N LYS A 255 7.27 4.80 16.56
CA LYS A 255 6.88 3.79 17.56
C LYS A 255 7.48 2.41 17.26
N LYS A 256 7.46 1.97 16.00
CA LYS A 256 8.03 0.70 15.51
C LYS A 256 9.55 0.65 15.70
N ALA A 257 10.24 1.75 15.42
CA ALA A 257 11.66 1.96 15.72
C ALA A 257 11.95 2.26 17.21
N LYS A 258 10.92 2.25 18.07
CA LYS A 258 10.98 2.50 19.53
C LYS A 258 11.67 3.82 19.90
N ILE A 259 11.50 4.85 19.08
CA ILE A 259 12.01 6.22 19.32
C ILE A 259 11.02 6.97 20.23
N GLU A 260 9.72 6.79 19.99
CA GLU A 260 8.67 6.95 20.99
C GLU A 260 8.47 5.60 21.73
N PRO A 261 8.26 5.56 23.06
CA PRO A 261 8.34 6.68 24.03
C PRO A 261 9.76 6.92 24.57
N ASP A 262 10.78 6.30 23.96
CA ASP A 262 12.15 6.16 24.46
C ASP A 262 12.89 7.49 24.66
N ILE A 263 13.03 8.29 23.60
CA ILE A 263 13.68 9.60 23.64
C ILE A 263 12.73 10.77 23.40
N ILE A 264 11.52 10.52 22.91
CA ILE A 264 10.42 11.52 22.81
C ILE A 264 9.13 10.92 23.36
N ASP A 265 8.26 11.73 23.95
CA ASP A 265 6.99 11.28 24.55
C ASP A 265 5.85 11.19 23.55
N LYS A 266 5.97 11.91 22.43
CA LYS A 266 5.09 11.84 21.27
C LYS A 266 5.90 12.06 20.01
N ALA A 267 5.66 11.25 19.00
CA ALA A 267 6.26 11.40 17.68
C ALA A 267 5.71 12.62 16.89
N PRO A 268 6.51 13.18 15.98
CA PRO A 268 6.08 14.26 15.10
C PRO A 268 5.07 13.77 14.05
N ILE A 269 4.30 14.71 13.49
CA ILE A 269 3.31 14.45 12.44
C ILE A 269 3.94 14.64 11.04
N GLU A 270 4.78 15.68 10.90
CA GLU A 270 5.44 16.02 9.62
C GLU A 270 6.78 15.25 9.49
N LYS A 271 7.24 15.04 8.26
CA LYS A 271 8.58 14.47 8.00
C LYS A 271 9.61 15.56 7.68
N ILE A 272 10.83 15.41 8.18
CA ILE A 272 11.99 16.18 7.71
C ILE A 272 12.51 15.54 6.41
N GLU A 273 12.76 16.33 5.36
CA GLU A 273 13.55 15.86 4.23
C GLU A 273 15.04 16.02 4.58
N VAL A 274 15.80 14.93 4.51
CA VAL A 274 17.23 14.87 4.87
C VAL A 274 17.97 14.30 3.67
N LYS A 275 19.01 14.97 3.16
CA LYS A 275 19.80 14.50 2.01
C LYS A 275 21.30 14.46 2.30
N TYR A 276 21.93 13.32 2.01
CA TYR A 276 23.38 13.17 1.96
C TYR A 276 23.82 13.15 0.49
N GLY A 277 24.09 14.34 -0.05
CA GLY A 277 24.35 14.55 -1.47
C GLY A 277 23.17 14.05 -2.33
N LYS A 278 23.39 12.97 -3.09
CA LYS A 278 22.34 12.36 -3.94
C LYS A 278 21.42 11.37 -3.21
N LYS A 279 21.71 11.00 -1.96
CA LYS A 279 20.87 10.07 -1.18
C LYS A 279 19.86 10.84 -0.35
N VAL A 280 18.56 10.63 -0.62
CA VAL A 280 17.47 11.08 0.27
C VAL A 280 17.27 10.04 1.37
N VAL A 281 17.16 10.49 2.62
CA VAL A 281 16.82 9.64 3.76
C VAL A 281 15.31 9.62 3.98
N ASP A 282 14.79 8.41 4.04
CA ASP A 282 13.44 8.10 4.52
C ASP A 282 13.47 7.36 5.87
N LEU A 283 12.32 7.25 6.54
CA LEU A 283 12.23 6.67 7.88
C LEU A 283 12.81 5.24 7.93
N GLY A 284 13.91 5.07 8.68
CA GLY A 284 14.62 3.80 8.82
C GLY A 284 15.64 3.48 7.72
N THR A 285 15.95 4.43 6.82
CA THR A 285 16.93 4.24 5.74
C THR A 285 18.29 3.84 6.29
N GLU A 286 18.87 2.77 5.74
CA GLU A 286 20.21 2.34 6.09
C GLU A 286 21.26 3.10 5.25
N LEU A 287 22.22 3.74 5.93
CA LEU A 287 23.40 4.37 5.33
C LEU A 287 24.65 3.93 6.08
N THR A 288 25.79 3.87 5.39
CA THR A 288 27.07 3.66 6.09
C THR A 288 27.52 4.95 6.79
N PRO A 289 28.32 4.85 7.88
CA PRO A 289 29.00 5.99 8.48
C PRO A 289 29.77 6.84 7.45
N THR A 290 30.38 6.22 6.45
CA THR A 290 31.07 6.90 5.34
C THR A 290 30.12 7.73 4.46
N GLU A 291 28.93 7.20 4.15
CA GLU A 291 27.94 7.89 3.31
C GLU A 291 27.25 9.05 4.03
N ALA A 292 27.16 8.97 5.35
CA ALA A 292 26.61 9.99 6.24
C ALA A 292 27.71 10.75 7.03
N HIS A 293 28.94 10.81 6.50
CA HIS A 293 30.06 11.48 7.21
C HIS A 293 30.01 13.01 7.10
N GLU A 294 29.59 13.53 5.93
CA GLU A 294 29.46 14.96 5.66
C GLU A 294 28.08 15.50 6.05
N ILE A 295 28.00 16.79 6.37
CA ILE A 295 26.75 17.44 6.83
C ILE A 295 25.63 17.35 5.78
N PRO A 296 24.40 16.92 6.15
CA PRO A 296 23.30 16.77 5.21
C PRO A 296 22.61 18.11 4.89
N GLU A 297 21.98 18.16 3.71
CA GLU A 297 20.92 19.13 3.43
C GLU A 297 19.66 18.75 4.21
N ILE A 298 18.93 19.74 4.71
CA ILE A 298 17.76 19.55 5.58
C ILE A 298 16.68 20.53 5.15
N HIS A 299 15.46 20.02 4.88
CA HIS A 299 14.27 20.83 4.66
C HIS A 299 13.13 20.36 5.55
N TYR A 300 12.31 21.31 6.01
CA TYR A 300 11.14 21.04 6.82
C TYR A 300 10.08 22.13 6.67
N LYS A 301 8.82 21.73 6.81
CA LYS A 301 7.68 22.65 6.82
C LYS A 301 7.81 23.62 8.00
N HIS A 302 7.82 24.91 7.70
CA HIS A 302 8.03 25.99 8.68
C HIS A 302 6.96 27.09 8.52
N GLU A 303 6.85 27.94 9.54
CA GLU A 303 6.04 29.16 9.56
C GLU A 303 6.95 30.38 9.37
N GLY A 304 6.47 31.40 8.65
CA GLY A 304 7.23 32.64 8.44
C GLY A 304 7.42 33.42 9.74
N GLY A 305 8.65 33.90 9.99
CA GLY A 305 8.99 34.64 11.22
C GLY A 305 9.05 33.81 12.52
N VAL A 306 8.93 32.47 12.43
CA VAL A 306 9.10 31.56 13.58
C VAL A 306 10.56 31.06 13.63
N LEU A 307 11.07 30.84 14.85
CA LEU A 307 12.38 30.24 15.09
C LEU A 307 12.27 28.76 15.47
N TYR A 308 13.25 27.97 15.04
CA TYR A 308 13.28 26.52 15.23
C TYR A 308 14.61 26.04 15.82
N THR A 309 14.57 24.86 16.44
CA THR A 309 15.75 24.11 16.87
C THR A 309 15.79 22.74 16.17
N LEU A 310 16.91 22.44 15.52
CA LEU A 310 17.23 21.15 14.90
C LEU A 310 18.14 20.33 15.80
N VAL A 311 17.83 19.04 15.95
CA VAL A 311 18.61 18.07 16.71
C VAL A 311 18.86 16.82 15.88
N MET A 312 20.08 16.29 15.92
CA MET A 312 20.42 14.92 15.51
C MET A 312 21.01 14.16 16.71
N THR A 313 20.43 13.01 17.05
CA THR A 313 20.77 12.25 18.26
C THR A 313 20.84 10.74 18.04
N ASP A 314 21.78 10.06 18.71
CA ASP A 314 21.95 8.60 18.74
C ASP A 314 21.52 8.07 20.12
N PRO A 315 20.41 7.30 20.23
CA PRO A 315 19.91 6.74 21.48
C PRO A 315 20.49 5.36 21.84
N ASP A 316 21.32 4.76 20.97
CA ASP A 316 21.73 3.36 21.05
C ASP A 316 23.20 3.17 21.48
N VAL A 317 23.92 4.29 21.69
CA VAL A 317 25.27 4.34 22.27
C VAL A 317 25.44 3.36 23.44
N PRO A 318 26.36 2.37 23.35
CA PRO A 318 26.39 1.22 24.24
C PRO A 318 26.63 1.61 25.70
N ARG A 319 25.68 1.27 26.58
CA ARG A 319 25.78 1.48 28.04
C ARG A 319 25.11 0.38 28.84
N ARG A 320 25.60 0.16 30.05
CA ARG A 320 24.97 -0.68 31.09
C ARG A 320 23.77 0.04 31.75
N GLY A 321 22.77 0.41 30.94
CA GLY A 321 21.53 1.07 31.36
C GLY A 321 21.66 2.53 31.79
N GLY A 322 20.51 3.14 32.12
CA GLY A 322 20.40 4.48 32.71
C GLY A 322 19.79 5.56 31.79
N TYR A 323 19.23 6.59 32.42
CA TYR A 323 18.74 7.81 31.78
C TYR A 323 19.89 8.65 31.18
N ASN A 324 19.57 9.60 30.28
CA ASN A 324 20.56 10.41 29.56
C ASN A 324 21.62 9.53 28.87
N ARG A 325 21.19 8.60 28.01
CA ARG A 325 22.12 7.72 27.28
C ARG A 325 22.57 8.25 25.92
N GLU A 326 21.80 9.17 25.35
CA GLU A 326 21.99 9.76 24.03
C GLU A 326 23.38 10.37 23.80
N PHE A 327 23.79 10.39 22.53
CA PHE A 327 24.93 11.15 22.00
C PHE A 327 24.47 12.23 21.01
N ARG A 328 24.88 13.47 21.25
CA ARG A 328 24.51 14.65 20.46
C ARG A 328 25.37 14.76 19.19
N HIS A 329 24.82 14.34 18.05
CA HIS A 329 25.47 14.42 16.74
C HIS A 329 25.43 15.83 16.15
N TRP A 330 24.29 16.52 16.25
CA TRP A 330 24.13 17.89 15.76
C TRP A 330 23.08 18.61 16.62
N LEU A 331 23.29 19.90 16.89
CA LEU A 331 22.31 20.73 17.59
C LEU A 331 22.46 22.18 17.14
N VAL A 332 21.41 22.74 16.55
CA VAL A 332 21.35 24.13 16.09
C VAL A 332 20.05 24.75 16.56
N GLY A 333 20.13 25.80 17.38
CA GLY A 333 18.97 26.57 17.85
C GLY A 333 18.80 27.86 17.06
N ASN A 334 17.74 28.64 17.36
CA ASN A 334 17.51 29.96 16.79
C ASN A 334 17.51 29.99 15.24
N ILE A 335 17.12 28.90 14.58
CA ILE A 335 17.07 28.81 13.12
C ILE A 335 15.89 29.64 12.61
N PRO A 336 16.10 30.67 11.77
CA PRO A 336 15.01 31.39 11.14
C PRO A 336 14.44 30.59 9.99
N GLU A 337 13.14 30.26 10.05
CA GLU A 337 12.47 29.45 9.04
C GLU A 337 13.20 28.11 8.86
N GLU A 338 13.59 27.68 7.65
CA GLU A 338 14.47 26.52 7.47
C GLU A 338 15.97 26.86 7.30
N ASN A 339 16.37 28.13 7.47
CA ASN A 339 17.72 28.59 7.14
C ASN A 339 18.76 28.27 8.23
N ILE A 340 19.14 26.99 8.32
CA ILE A 340 20.07 26.43 9.33
C ILE A 340 21.43 27.15 9.34
N ALA A 341 21.90 27.67 8.20
CA ALA A 341 23.14 28.44 8.10
C ALA A 341 23.10 29.80 8.83
N LYS A 342 21.91 30.29 9.21
CA LYS A 342 21.71 31.44 10.09
C LYS A 342 21.40 31.05 11.55
N GLY A 343 21.25 29.76 11.84
CA GLY A 343 20.99 29.24 13.17
C GLY A 343 22.24 29.25 14.05
N GLU A 344 22.03 29.21 15.36
CA GLU A 344 23.08 29.17 16.36
C GLU A 344 23.54 27.72 16.61
N ILE A 345 24.75 27.39 16.16
CA ILE A 345 25.33 26.04 16.31
C ILE A 345 25.73 25.80 17.77
N LEU A 346 24.93 24.99 18.48
CA LEU A 346 25.19 24.58 19.86
C LEU A 346 26.07 23.33 19.93
N ALA A 347 26.01 22.47 18.91
CA ALA A 347 26.99 21.42 18.66
C ALA A 347 27.17 21.25 17.16
N GLU A 348 28.41 21.34 16.66
CA GLU A 348 28.75 21.10 15.24
C GLU A 348 28.26 19.73 14.77
N TYR A 349 27.97 19.58 13.48
CA TYR A 349 27.60 18.27 12.92
C TYR A 349 28.77 17.28 13.05
N VAL A 350 28.46 16.05 13.48
CA VAL A 350 29.36 14.90 13.36
C VAL A 350 28.56 13.69 12.87
N GLY A 351 29.07 13.00 11.84
CA GLY A 351 28.40 11.84 11.25
C GLY A 351 28.26 10.64 12.19
N PRO A 352 27.57 9.57 11.77
CA PRO A 352 27.48 8.32 12.52
C PRO A 352 28.86 7.75 12.85
N ALA A 353 29.00 7.13 14.02
CA ALA A 353 30.22 6.42 14.41
C ALA A 353 29.92 5.23 15.35
N PRO A 354 29.02 4.31 14.97
CA PRO A 354 28.64 3.16 15.80
C PRO A 354 29.84 2.23 16.04
N PRO A 355 30.18 1.87 17.30
CA PRO A 355 31.34 1.02 17.58
C PRO A 355 31.21 -0.40 16.99
N LYS A 356 32.35 -1.07 16.76
CA LYS A 356 32.34 -2.43 16.21
C LYS A 356 31.62 -3.38 17.16
N ASN A 357 30.75 -4.22 16.60
CA ASN A 357 29.92 -5.23 17.30
C ASN A 357 28.82 -4.68 18.22
N THR A 358 28.42 -3.40 18.14
CA THR A 358 27.19 -2.92 18.81
C THR A 358 25.93 -3.15 17.98
N GLY A 359 26.08 -3.39 16.68
CA GLY A 359 24.99 -3.57 15.73
C GLY A 359 24.54 -2.24 15.11
N LYS A 360 23.25 -2.16 14.77
CA LYS A 360 22.62 -1.00 14.13
C LYS A 360 22.19 0.04 15.16
N HIS A 361 22.65 1.26 14.98
CA HIS A 361 22.27 2.44 15.76
C HIS A 361 21.28 3.30 14.97
N ARG A 362 20.29 3.87 15.66
CA ARG A 362 19.36 4.88 15.12
C ARG A 362 20.02 6.27 15.16
N TYR A 363 19.85 7.06 14.12
CA TYR A 363 20.23 8.48 14.10
C TYR A 363 19.00 9.31 13.80
N VAL A 364 18.46 9.94 14.84
CA VAL A 364 17.14 10.57 14.84
C VAL A 364 17.28 12.08 14.66
N PHE A 365 16.63 12.61 13.63
CA PHE A 365 16.49 14.03 13.34
C PHE A 365 15.14 14.54 13.86
N LEU A 366 15.16 15.66 14.58
CA LEU A 366 13.97 16.28 15.17
C LEU A 366 14.00 17.81 14.99
N ILE A 367 12.86 18.39 14.60
CA ILE A 367 12.62 19.85 14.61
C ILE A 367 11.65 20.19 15.75
N TYR A 368 12.03 21.20 16.52
CA TYR A 368 11.21 21.82 17.56
C TYR A 368 10.98 23.30 17.28
N LYS A 369 9.82 23.83 17.69
CA LYS A 369 9.38 25.21 17.51
C LYS A 369 9.66 26.06 18.77
N GLN A 370 10.14 27.29 18.59
CA GLN A 370 10.47 28.23 19.66
C GLN A 370 9.39 29.30 19.84
N ASN A 371 8.36 29.01 20.65
CA ASN A 371 7.21 29.92 20.81
C ASN A 371 7.54 31.26 21.51
N GLN A 372 8.60 31.27 22.32
CA GLN A 372 9.19 32.45 22.96
C GLN A 372 10.10 33.28 22.02
N GLY A 373 10.23 32.91 20.75
CA GLY A 373 11.15 33.56 19.81
C GLY A 373 12.60 33.15 20.07
N ALA A 374 13.51 34.11 20.13
CA ALA A 374 14.96 33.85 20.27
C ALA A 374 15.32 33.41 21.69
N ILE A 375 16.06 32.30 21.79
CA ILE A 375 16.44 31.66 23.05
C ILE A 375 17.92 31.93 23.32
N THR A 376 18.25 32.40 24.52
CA THR A 376 19.64 32.46 24.98
C THR A 376 20.05 31.09 25.54
N PHE A 377 20.70 30.26 24.73
CA PHE A 377 21.15 28.93 25.14
C PHE A 377 22.42 29.02 26.01
N ASP A 378 22.38 28.52 27.25
CA ASP A 378 23.55 28.46 28.15
C ASP A 378 24.43 27.19 27.93
N GLU A 379 24.06 26.34 26.97
CA GLU A 379 24.80 25.12 26.63
C GLU A 379 26.28 25.39 26.31
N ARG A 380 27.18 24.48 26.72
CA ARG A 380 28.54 24.47 26.16
C ARG A 380 28.44 24.24 24.64
N ARG A 381 28.88 25.20 23.84
CA ARG A 381 29.03 25.05 22.39
C ARG A 381 30.08 23.95 22.11
N LEU A 382 29.75 22.93 21.31
CA LEU A 382 30.59 21.75 21.09
C LEU A 382 31.15 21.67 19.67
N SER A 383 32.46 21.49 19.55
CA SER A 383 33.13 21.25 18.28
C SER A 383 33.07 19.78 17.84
N THR A 384 33.56 19.49 16.63
CA THR A 384 33.88 18.16 16.11
C THR A 384 34.85 17.35 16.98
N TRP A 385 35.56 17.97 17.93
CA TRP A 385 36.54 17.33 18.84
C TRP A 385 36.01 17.09 20.27
N ASP A 386 34.81 17.58 20.59
CA ASP A 386 34.19 17.48 21.92
C ASP A 386 33.39 16.16 22.13
N GLY A 387 33.86 15.03 21.59
CA GLY A 387 33.11 13.77 21.61
C GLY A 387 32.79 13.26 23.02
N SER A 388 33.66 13.52 24.00
CA SER A 388 33.38 13.12 25.39
C SER A 388 32.21 13.91 26.01
N GLN A 389 32.00 15.16 25.58
CA GLN A 389 30.97 16.09 26.02
C GLN A 389 29.65 15.96 25.22
N ARG A 390 29.66 15.26 24.08
CA ARG A 390 28.46 14.88 23.32
C ARG A 390 27.70 13.71 23.96
N LYS A 391 28.38 12.88 24.75
CA LYS A 391 27.79 11.81 25.58
C LYS A 391 26.92 12.40 26.69
N ARG A 392 25.84 11.71 27.07
CA ARG A 392 24.89 12.06 28.16
C ARG A 392 23.90 13.17 27.83
N PHE A 393 23.63 13.37 26.56
CA PHE A 393 22.51 14.20 26.12
C PHE A 393 21.15 13.60 26.56
N SER A 394 20.11 14.41 26.52
CA SER A 394 18.72 13.97 26.60
C SER A 394 17.83 14.99 25.90
N ILE A 395 17.18 14.61 24.81
CA ILE A 395 16.37 15.59 24.05
C ILE A 395 15.14 16.04 24.85
N LYS A 396 14.46 15.16 25.61
CA LYS A 396 13.35 15.53 26.51
C LYS A 396 13.75 16.68 27.44
N LYS A 397 14.84 16.51 28.21
CA LYS A 397 15.33 17.51 29.16
C LYS A 397 15.80 18.80 28.51
N PHE A 398 16.30 18.74 27.29
CA PHE A 398 16.67 19.93 26.52
C PHE A 398 15.41 20.70 26.06
N ALA A 399 14.40 20.00 25.54
CA ALA A 399 13.12 20.60 25.16
C ALA A 399 12.35 21.18 26.36
N GLU A 400 12.31 20.45 27.48
CA GLU A 400 11.77 20.92 28.78
C GLU A 400 12.47 22.21 29.25
N LYS A 401 13.81 22.18 29.35
CA LYS A 401 14.63 23.31 29.84
C LYS A 401 14.41 24.60 29.06
N TYR A 402 14.23 24.49 27.74
CA TYR A 402 14.11 25.64 26.85
C TYR A 402 12.68 25.92 26.37
N ASN A 403 11.66 25.28 26.97
CA ASN A 403 10.24 25.43 26.61
C ASN A 403 10.00 25.28 25.09
N LEU A 404 10.47 24.18 24.52
CA LEU A 404 10.33 23.91 23.09
C LEU A 404 9.03 23.16 22.80
N GLU A 405 8.26 23.62 21.80
CA GLU A 405 7.11 22.87 21.30
C GLU A 405 7.57 21.81 20.29
N GLY A 406 7.13 20.57 20.47
CA GLY A 406 7.34 19.50 19.51
C GLY A 406 7.78 18.16 20.12
N PRO A 407 8.43 17.29 19.33
CA PRO A 407 8.90 17.55 17.96
C PRO A 407 7.73 17.76 16.99
N ILE A 408 7.85 18.73 16.08
CA ILE A 408 6.82 19.01 15.07
C ILE A 408 7.05 18.23 13.77
N ALA A 409 8.33 18.03 13.41
CA ALA A 409 8.77 17.24 12.28
C ALA A 409 9.92 16.30 12.70
N GLY A 410 10.00 15.13 12.09
CA GLY A 410 11.08 14.16 12.36
C GLY A 410 11.48 13.32 11.15
N ASN A 411 12.67 12.73 11.21
CA ASN A 411 13.11 11.65 10.33
C ASN A 411 14.18 10.82 11.09
N PHE A 412 14.49 9.60 10.65
CA PHE A 412 15.60 8.85 11.21
C PHE A 412 16.23 7.93 10.17
N MET A 413 17.55 7.80 10.24
CA MET A 413 18.32 6.80 9.50
C MET A 413 18.86 5.74 10.48
N VAL A 414 19.41 4.66 9.94
CA VAL A 414 20.10 3.61 10.68
C VAL A 414 21.50 3.45 10.10
N ALA A 415 22.50 3.26 10.95
CA ALA A 415 23.86 2.90 10.52
C ALA A 415 24.47 1.85 11.45
N GLU A 416 25.36 1.01 10.90
CA GLU A 416 26.21 0.08 11.64
C GLU A 416 27.69 0.37 11.35
N TYR A 417 28.60 -0.34 12.03
CA TYR A 417 30.04 -0.09 11.91
C TYR A 417 30.53 -0.26 10.46
N ASP A 418 31.34 0.71 9.99
CA ASP A 418 32.22 0.55 8.83
C ASP A 418 33.69 0.81 9.21
N ASP A 419 34.62 0.49 8.32
CA ASP A 419 36.05 0.58 8.60
C ASP A 419 36.63 2.01 8.65
N ASN A 420 35.82 3.05 8.40
CA ASN A 420 36.19 4.45 8.62
C ASN A 420 35.84 4.96 10.04
N VAL A 421 34.94 4.28 10.77
CA VAL A 421 34.58 4.61 12.17
C VAL A 421 35.80 4.86 13.09
N PRO A 422 36.90 4.09 13.05
CA PRO A 422 38.08 4.36 13.89
C PRO A 422 38.74 5.72 13.61
N ALA A 423 38.68 6.23 12.37
CA ALA A 423 39.16 7.56 12.03
C ALA A 423 38.21 8.65 12.58
N TYR A 424 36.90 8.39 12.60
CA TYR A 424 35.90 9.29 13.17
C TYR A 424 36.02 9.38 14.69
N HIS A 425 36.20 8.24 15.40
CA HIS A 425 36.48 8.24 16.84
C HIS A 425 37.76 9.02 17.19
N LYS A 426 38.82 8.91 16.37
CA LYS A 426 40.05 9.68 16.55
C LYS A 426 39.84 11.20 16.37
N ARG A 427 38.99 11.63 15.43
CA ARG A 427 38.60 13.06 15.28
C ARG A 427 37.75 13.55 16.46
N LEU A 428 36.82 12.71 16.92
CA LEU A 428 35.92 12.99 18.05
C LEU A 428 36.61 12.94 19.43
N ASN A 429 37.86 12.48 19.53
CA ASN A 429 38.58 12.25 20.78
C ASN A 429 37.80 11.32 21.75
N LEU A 430 37.46 10.11 21.26
CA LEU A 430 36.51 9.17 21.89
C LEU A 430 37.09 7.90 22.50
#